data_AF-A0A9X3M0V1-F1
#
_entry.id   AF-A0A9X3M0V1-F1
#
_cell.length_a   1.000
_cell.length_b   1.000
_cell.length_c   1.000
_cell.angle_alpha   90.00
_cell.angle_beta   90.00
_cell.angle_gamma   90.00
#
_symmetry.space_group_name_H-M   'P 1'
#
loop_
_entity.id
_entity.type
_entity.pdbx_description
1 polymer ?
#
loop_
_entity_poly.entity_id
_entity_poly.type
_entity_poly.pdbx_seq_one_letter_code
_entity_poly.pdbx_strand_id
1 'polypeptide(L)' 'MKLLLQLLELTALLITCVGFAIGFNATHNALTYIHAEEALDEATRLLEQAQQMFIAATACGIIFLILFLVRLLKSVS' A
#
# COMPACT_ATOMS: atom_id res chain seq x y z
N MET A 1 9.03 4.56 24.75
CA MET A 1 7.95 3.78 24.10
C MET A 1 6.98 4.62 23.26
N LYS A 2 6.49 5.79 23.71
CA LYS A 2 5.56 6.62 22.91
C LYS A 2 6.12 7.05 21.53
N LEU A 3 7.35 7.57 21.49
CA LEU A 3 8.02 7.97 20.24
C LEU A 3 8.25 6.81 19.27
N LEU A 4 8.71 5.66 19.77
CA LEU A 4 8.92 4.47 18.95
C LEU A 4 7.61 3.97 18.33
N LEU A 5 6.51 3.97 19.09
CA LEU A 5 5.19 3.56 18.58
C LEU A 5 4.69 4.50 17.47
N GLN A 6 4.82 5.82 17.68
CA GLN A 6 4.43 6.82 16.69
C GLN A 6 5.28 6.75 15.41
N LEU A 7 6.58 6.48 15.55
CA LEU A 7 7.47 6.28 14.41
C LEU A 7 7.06 5.05 13.60
N LEU A 8 6.67 3.97 14.29
CA LEU A 8 6.24 2.72 13.65
C LEU A 8 4.88 2.89 12.95
N GLU A 9 3.94 3.61 13.57
CA GLU A 9 2.68 4.02 12.93
C GLU A 9 2.93 4.87 11.68
N LEU A 10 3.78 5.89 11.77
CA LEU A 10 4.11 6.76 10.63
C LEU A 10 4.76 5.97 9.50
N THR A 11 5.69 5.07 9.82
CA THR A 11 6.37 4.24 8.82
C THR A 11 5.39 3.28 8.14
N ALA A 12 4.52 2.62 8.91
CA ALA A 12 3.49 1.74 8.36
C ALA A 12 2.53 2.51 7.43
N LEU A 13 2.09 3.71 7.85
CA LEU A 13 1.25 4.59 7.04
C LEU A 13 1.94 5.00 5.74
N LEU A 14 3.22 5.41 5.80
CA LEU A 14 3.99 5.80 4.62
C LEU A 14 4.13 4.64 3.63
N ILE A 15 4.45 3.44 4.10
CA ILE A 15 4.55 2.25 3.24
C ILE A 15 3.20 1.95 2.61
N THR A 16 2.09 2.04 3.35
CA THR A 16 0.75 1.85 2.81
C THR A 16 0.42 2.85 1.71
N CYS A 17 0.67 4.14 1.94
CA CYS A 17 0.40 5.18 0.94
C CYS A 17 1.25 5.00 -0.33
N VAL A 18 2.55 4.75 -0.17
CA VAL A 18 3.47 4.56 -1.30
C VAL A 18 3.14 3.28 -2.06
N GLY A 19 2.94 2.16 -1.37
CA GLY A 19 2.54 0.89 -1.98
C GLY A 19 1.23 1.01 -2.76
N PHE A 20 0.23 1.70 -2.19
CA PHE A 20 -1.03 1.94 -2.89
C PHE A 20 -0.84 2.81 -4.14
N ALA A 21 -0.08 3.90 -4.05
CA ALA A 21 0.18 4.79 -5.18
C ALA A 21 0.93 4.08 -6.33
N ILE A 22 1.96 3.30 -6.00
CA ILE A 22 2.71 2.52 -6.99
C ILE A 22 1.81 1.44 -7.61
N GLY A 23 1.05 0.71 -6.80
CA GLY A 23 0.14 -0.33 -7.30
C GLY A 23 -0.94 0.23 -8.23
N PHE A 24 -1.51 1.39 -7.87
CA PHE A 24 -2.49 2.07 -8.70
C PHE A 24 -1.88 2.53 -10.03
N ASN A 25 -0.70 3.16 -9.99
CA ASN A 25 -0.01 3.61 -11.19
C ASN A 25 0.36 2.44 -12.13
N ALA A 26 0.84 1.32 -11.57
CA ALA A 26 1.13 0.13 -12.35
C ALA A 26 -0.13 -0.46 -13.01
N THR A 27 -1.26 -0.48 -12.30
CA THR A 27 -2.55 -0.91 -12.85
C THR A 27 -3.03 0.00 -13.98
N HIS A 28 -2.91 1.32 -13.80
CA HIS A 28 -3.25 2.30 -14.82
C HIS A 28 -2.43 2.11 -16.10
N ASN A 29 -1.11 1.90 -15.96
CA ASN A 29 -0.23 1.67 -17.10
C ASN A 29 -0.52 0.32 -17.77
N ALA A 30 -0.77 -0.74 -17.00
CA ALA A 30 -1.19 -2.03 -17.55
C ALA A 30 -2.48 -1.91 -18.37
N LEU A 31 -3.46 -1.15 -17.88
CA LEU A 31 -4.71 -0.89 -18.59
C LEU A 31 -4.46 -0.18 -19.93
N THR A 32 -3.50 0.73 -19.97
CA THR A 32 -3.12 1.46 -21.19
C THR A 32 -2.52 0.52 -22.23
N TYR A 33 -1.60 -0.38 -21.83
CA TYR A 33 -1.02 -1.39 -22.71
C TYR A 33 -2.07 -2.39 -23.23
N ILE A 34 -2.98 -2.84 -22.36
CA ILE A 34 -4.08 -3.74 -22.75
C ILE A 34 -4.99 -3.07 -23.79
N HIS A 35 -5.35 -1.80 -23.59
CA HIS A 35 -6.21 -1.07 -24.54
C HIS A 35 -5.52 -0.77 -25.87
N ALA A 36 -4.20 -0.59 -25.86
CA ALA A 36 -3.42 -0.41 -27.07
C ALA A 36 -3.21 -1.72 -27.85
N GLU A 37 -3.59 -2.88 -27.28
CA GLU A 37 -3.27 -4.23 -27.79
C GLU A 37 -1.76 -4.44 -28.02
N GLU A 38 -0.93 -3.64 -27.34
CA GLU A 38 0.53 -3.65 -27.45
C GLU A 38 1.15 -4.18 -26.15
N ALA A 39 2.20 -4.99 -26.29
CA ALA A 39 3.02 -5.46 -25.17
C ALA A 39 2.21 -6.07 -23.98
N LEU A 40 1.32 -7.03 -24.28
CA LEU A 40 0.52 -7.75 -23.27
C LEU A 40 1.36 -8.41 -22.16
N ASP A 41 2.58 -8.83 -22.48
CA ASP A 41 3.53 -9.37 -21.49
C ASP A 41 3.92 -8.29 -20.46
N GLU A 42 4.13 -7.05 -20.91
CA GLU A 42 4.45 -5.91 -20.05
C GLU A 42 3.26 -5.50 -19.19
N ALA A 43 2.04 -5.54 -19.75
CA ALA A 43 0.81 -5.34 -18.98
C ALA A 43 0.66 -6.37 -17.86
N THR A 44 0.95 -7.65 -18.16
CA THR A 44 0.89 -8.73 -17.17
C THR A 44 1.92 -8.51 -16.06
N ARG A 45 3.16 -8.15 -16.41
CA ARG A 45 4.22 -7.82 -15.45
C ARG A 45 3.83 -6.65 -14.54
N LEU A 46 3.20 -5.62 -15.09
CA LEU A 46 2.72 -4.46 -14.33
C LEU A 46 1.57 -4.84 -13.37
N LEU A 47 0.68 -5.75 -13.77
CA LEU A 47 -0.38 -6.26 -12.90
C LEU A 47 0.17 -7.10 -11.74
N GLU A 48 1.17 -7.95 -12.00
CA GLU A 48 1.87 -8.70 -10.94
C GLU A 48 2.56 -7.76 -9.95
N GLN A 49 3.25 -6.73 -10.45
CA GLN A 49 3.83 -5.69 -9.61
C GLN A 49 2.75 -4.97 -8.79
N ALA A 50 1.64 -4.59 -9.42
CA ALA A 50 0.53 -3.91 -8.75
C ALA A 50 -0.03 -4.76 -7.60
N GLN A 51 -0.26 -6.05 -7.86
CA GLN A 51 -0.73 -7.00 -6.87
C GLN A 51 0.22 -7.10 -5.67
N GLN A 52 1.54 -7.23 -5.89
CA GLN A 52 2.50 -7.27 -4.81
C GLN A 52 2.50 -5.98 -3.98
N MET A 53 2.41 -4.82 -4.63
CA MET A 53 2.35 -3.53 -3.95
C MET A 53 1.06 -3.35 -3.14
N PHE A 54 -0.08 -3.82 -3.65
CA PHE A 54 -1.34 -3.81 -2.90
C PHE A 54 -1.34 -4.77 -1.71
N ILE A 55 -0.71 -5.94 -1.83
CA ILE A 55 -0.53 -6.86 -0.70
C ILE A 55 0.31 -6.18 0.39
N ALA A 56 1.44 -5.58 0.03
CA ALA A 56 2.28 -4.85 0.98
C ALA A 56 1.52 -3.68 1.62
N ALA A 57 0.80 -2.88 0.82
CA ALA A 57 0.02 -1.76 1.30
C ALA A 57 -1.07 -2.20 2.28
N THR A 58 -1.75 -3.31 2.00
CA THR A 58 -2.79 -3.88 2.85
C THR A 58 -2.21 -4.37 4.17
N ALA A 59 -1.10 -5.13 4.13
CA ALA A 59 -0.45 -5.64 5.33
C ALA A 59 0.02 -4.50 6.25
N CYS A 60 0.71 -3.51 5.70
CA CYS A 60 1.12 -2.32 6.46
C CYS A 60 -0.07 -1.48 6.94
N GLY A 61 -1.15 -1.44 6.16
CA GLY A 61 -2.35 -0.67 6.48
C GLY A 61 -3.09 -1.27 7.68
N ILE A 62 -3.17 -2.60 7.75
CA ILE A 62 -3.72 -3.31 8.90
C ILE A 62 -2.88 -3.07 10.15
N ILE A 63 -1.55 -3.14 10.03
CA ILE A 63 -0.63 -2.86 11.15
C ILE A 63 -0.86 -1.43 11.67
N PHE A 64 -0.89 -0.44 10.77
CA PHE A 64 -1.19 0.94 11.12
C PHE A 64 -2.54 1.08 11.83
N LEU A 65 -3.60 0.46 11.29
CA LEU A 65 -4.94 0.54 11.86
C LEU A 65 -4.98 0.00 13.30
N ILE A 66 -4.36 -1.16 13.54
CA ILE A 66 -4.29 -1.78 14.88
C ILE A 66 -3.55 -0.87 15.85
N LEU A 67 -2.38 -0.37 15.47
CA LEU A 67 -1.58 0.52 16.32
C LEU A 67 -2.35 1.81 16.65
N PHE A 68 -2.97 2.42 15.63
CA PHE A 68 -3.77 3.62 15.77
C PHE A 68 -4.97 3.41 16.70
N LEU A 69 -5.70 2.29 16.56
CA LEU A 69 -6.83 1.94 17.42
C LEU A 69 -6.39 1.75 18.88
N VAL A 70 -5.29 1.03 19.12
CA VAL A 70 -4.73 0.84 20.47
C VAL A 70 -4.36 2.19 21.09
N ARG A 71 -3.77 3.09 20.31
CA ARG A 71 -3.41 4.44 20.76
C ARG A 71 -4.65 5.28 21.06
N LEU A 72 -5.68 5.21 20.22
CA LEU A 72 -6.94 5.93 20.39
C LEU A 72 -7.65 5.49 21.68
N LEU A 73 -7.79 4.18 21.89
CA LEU A 73 -8.42 3.64 23.11
C LEU A 73 -7.67 4.04 24.38
N LYS A 74 -6.33 4.03 24.36
CA LYS A 74 -5.50 4.51 25.47
C LYS A 74 -5.57 6.03 25.70
N SER A 75 -6.06 6.80 24.73
CA SER A 75 -6.21 8.24 24.86
C SER A 75 -7.58 8.64 25.43
N VAL A 76 -8.58 7.75 25.36
CA VAL A 76 -9.95 8.00 25.81
C VAL A 76 -10.20 7.43 27.22
N SER A 77 -9.45 6.41 27.63
CA SER A 77 -9.43 5.86 29.00
C SER A 77 -8.51 6.64 29.93
#